data_AF-A0A8J7H0B5-F1
#
_entry.id   AF-A0A8J7H0B5-F1
#
_cell.length_a   1.000
_cell.length_b   1.000
_cell.length_c   1.000
_cell.angle_alpha   90.00
_cell.angle_beta   90.00
_cell.angle_gamma   90.00
#
_symmetry.space_group_name_H-M   'P 1'
#
loop_
_entity.id
_entity.type
_entity.pdbx_description
1 polymer ?
#
loop_
_entity_poly.entity_id
_entity_poly.type
_entity_poly.pdbx_seq_one_letter_code
_entity_poly.pdbx_strand_id
1 'polypeptide(L)'
;MGFLSQANALEMGCHDDKDTDLTRVISCYREDLAAMPMDYHYEGDDMQADVRVKKYRMISQSWSPGGLVQPAQWQHSIDMALLNK
;
A
#
# COMPACT_ATOMS: atom_id res chain seq x y z
N MET A 1 -9.07 -24.18 -16.88
CA MET A 1 -8.02 -23.82 -15.91
C MET A 1 -8.59 -22.72 -15.05
N GLY A 2 -9.08 -23.08 -13.87
CA GLY A 2 -9.76 -22.15 -12.96
C GLY A 2 -8.75 -21.51 -12.00
N PHE A 3 -8.77 -20.18 -11.93
CA PHE A 3 -8.12 -19.45 -10.86
C PHE A 3 -9.02 -19.55 -9.63
N LEU A 4 -8.54 -20.21 -8.58
CA LEU A 4 -9.17 -20.14 -7.27
C LEU A 4 -8.88 -18.77 -6.68
N SER A 5 -9.77 -17.81 -6.94
CA SER A 5 -9.85 -16.55 -6.21
C SER A 5 -10.44 -16.84 -4.84
N GLN A 6 -9.59 -17.05 -3.83
CA GLN A 6 -10.03 -17.12 -2.45
C GLN A 6 -9.83 -15.76 -1.78
N ALA A 7 -10.94 -15.04 -1.60
CA ALA A 7 -11.14 -14.11 -0.49
C ALA A 7 -12.66 -13.87 -0.36
N ASN A 8 -13.37 -14.83 0.22
CA ASN A 8 -14.67 -14.59 0.82
C ASN A 8 -14.49 -14.76 2.33
N ALA A 9 -14.16 -13.67 3.00
CA ALA A 9 -14.22 -13.56 4.44
C ALA A 9 -14.99 -12.29 4.75
N LEU A 10 -16.32 -12.44 4.89
CA LEU A 10 -17.25 -11.49 5.49
C LEU A 10 -17.02 -10.02 5.08
N GLU A 11 -17.62 -9.60 3.96
CA GLU A 11 -17.98 -8.20 3.73
C GLU A 11 -19.08 -7.76 4.73
N MET A 12 -18.76 -7.72 6.02
CA MET A 12 -19.38 -6.75 6.92
C MET A 12 -18.51 -5.50 6.77
N GLY A 13 -18.77 -4.77 5.69
CA GLY A 13 -17.91 -3.69 5.21
C GLY A 13 -17.64 -2.67 6.30
N CYS A 14 -16.53 -1.95 6.20
CA CYS A 14 -16.19 -0.78 7.01
C CYS A 14 -17.16 0.41 6.84
N HIS A 15 -18.38 0.12 6.41
CA HIS A 15 -19.50 1.01 6.15
C HIS A 15 -20.77 0.39 6.78
N ASP A 16 -20.84 0.32 8.11
CA ASP A 16 -22.12 0.18 8.81
C ASP A 16 -22.20 1.22 9.93
N ASP A 17 -23.07 2.19 9.72
CA ASP A 17 -23.00 3.55 10.28
C ASP A 17 -23.84 3.71 11.55
N LYS A 18 -24.05 2.63 12.31
CA LYS A 18 -25.01 2.64 13.43
C LYS A 18 -24.50 2.17 14.79
N ASP A 19 -23.30 1.62 14.84
CA ASP A 19 -22.61 1.39 16.11
C ASP A 19 -21.10 1.41 15.81
N THR A 20 -20.48 2.59 15.91
CA THR A 20 -19.03 2.75 15.68
C THR A 20 -18.28 2.03 16.79
N ASP A 21 -18.06 0.73 16.59
CA ASP A 21 -17.10 -0.04 17.35
C ASP A 21 -15.70 0.57 17.13
N LEU A 22 -15.31 1.45 18.06
CA LEU A 22 -14.03 2.15 18.03
C LEU A 22 -12.84 1.17 18.00
N THR A 23 -13.05 -0.09 18.39
CA THR A 23 -12.05 -1.15 18.35
C THR A 23 -11.62 -1.50 16.92
N ARG A 24 -12.47 -1.22 15.91
CA ARG A 24 -12.21 -1.55 14.50
C ARG A 24 -11.74 -0.37 13.64
N VAL A 25 -11.77 0.85 14.15
CA VAL A 25 -11.44 2.08 13.40
C VAL A 25 -10.05 1.98 12.75
N ILE A 26 -9.04 1.50 13.48
CA ILE A 26 -7.68 1.37 12.95
C ILE A 26 -7.59 0.28 11.87
N SER A 27 -8.27 -0.85 12.06
CA SER A 27 -8.27 -1.94 11.08
C SER A 27 -8.96 -1.51 9.78
N CYS A 28 -10.14 -0.89 9.90
CA CYS A 28 -10.87 -0.36 8.74
C CYS A 28 -10.07 0.69 7.98
N TYR A 29 -9.46 1.64 8.69
CA TYR A 29 -8.57 2.63 8.06
C TYR A 29 -7.44 1.96 7.27
N ARG A 30 -6.83 0.88 7.79
CA ARG A 30 -5.76 0.16 7.10
C ARG A 30 -6.25 -0.58 5.87
N GLU A 31 -7.44 -1.17 5.93
CA GLU A 31 -8.09 -1.84 4.80
C GLU A 31 -8.43 -0.85 3.68
N ASP A 32 -9.04 0.29 4.02
CA ASP A 32 -9.36 1.36 3.07
C ASP A 32 -8.10 1.93 2.40
N LEU A 33 -7.05 2.17 3.20
CA LEU A 33 -5.75 2.60 2.67
C LEU A 33 -5.14 1.58 1.70
N ALA A 34 -5.24 0.29 2.01
CA ALA A 34 -4.68 -0.79 1.20
C ALA A 34 -5.44 -1.00 -0.11
N ALA A 35 -6.74 -0.66 -0.15
CA ALA A 35 -7.55 -0.71 -1.36
C ALA A 35 -7.21 0.39 -2.37
N MET A 36 -6.59 1.49 -1.92
CA MET A 36 -6.16 2.57 -2.81
C MET A 36 -4.77 2.26 -3.40
N PRO A 37 -4.52 2.48 -4.70
CA PRO A 37 -3.20 2.26 -5.29
C PRO A 37 -2.19 3.32 -4.81
N MET A 38 -0.96 2.91 -4.51
CA MET A 38 0.19 3.82 -4.35
C MET A 38 0.77 4.21 -5.70
N ASP A 39 1.45 5.35 -5.75
CA ASP A 39 2.16 5.79 -6.94
C ASP A 39 3.63 5.33 -6.89
N TYR A 40 4.06 4.64 -7.96
CA TYR A 40 5.40 4.07 -8.09
C TYR A 40 6.04 4.55 -9.38
N HIS A 41 7.16 5.26 -9.25
CA HIS A 41 7.96 5.74 -10.37
C HIS A 41 9.25 4.93 -10.44
N TYR A 42 9.47 4.24 -11.55
CA TYR A 42 10.78 3.64 -11.82
C TYR A 42 11.81 4.74 -12.11
N GLU A 43 12.92 4.75 -11.38
CA GLU A 43 13.97 5.76 -11.52
C GLU A 43 15.20 5.22 -12.26
N GLY A 44 15.35 3.90 -12.37
CA GLY A 44 16.44 3.28 -13.12
C GLY A 44 16.93 1.98 -12.49
N ASP A 45 17.92 1.38 -13.14
CA ASP A 45 18.64 0.23 -12.62
C ASP A 45 20.13 0.50 -12.52
N ASP A 46 20.73 -0.16 -11.53
CA ASP A 46 22.17 -0.21 -11.32
C ASP A 46 22.59 -1.68 -11.26
N MET A 47 23.74 -1.99 -11.84
CA MET A 47 24.29 -3.34 -11.84
C MET A 47 25.51 -3.39 -10.95
N GLN A 48 25.41 -4.11 -9.85
CA GLN A 48 26.46 -4.27 -8.85
C GLN A 48 26.83 -5.74 -8.78
N ALA A 49 27.96 -6.11 -9.39
CA ALA A 49 28.37 -7.49 -9.59
C ALA A 49 27.24 -8.33 -10.24
N ASP A 50 26.79 -9.40 -9.58
CA ASP A 50 25.71 -10.28 -10.06
C ASP A 50 24.31 -9.86 -9.58
N VAL A 51 24.17 -8.65 -9.02
CA VAL A 51 22.91 -8.10 -8.51
C VAL A 51 22.47 -6.93 -9.37
N ARG A 52 21.24 -6.99 -9.90
CA ARG A 52 20.57 -5.84 -10.49
C ARG A 52 19.76 -5.13 -9.41
N VAL A 53 20.11 -3.90 -9.09
CA VAL A 53 19.35 -3.05 -8.16
C VAL A 53 18.40 -2.17 -8.98
N LYS A 54 17.09 -2.35 -8.81
CA LYS A 54 16.10 -1.46 -9.40
C LYS A 54 15.71 -0.37 -8.40
N LYS A 55 15.75 0.88 -8.83
CA LYS A 55 15.42 2.05 -8.01
C LYS A 55 14.03 2.55 -8.36
N TYR A 56 13.24 2.82 -7.32
CA TYR A 56 11.89 3.33 -7.43
C TYR A 56 11.67 4.48 -6.48
N ARG A 57 10.90 5.47 -6.90
CA ARG A 57 10.31 6.47 -6.01
C ARG A 57 8.85 6.10 -5.76
N MET A 58 8.53 5.88 -4.49
CA MET A 58 7.19 5.62 -4.02
C MET A 58 6.61 6.90 -3.43
N ILE A 59 5.38 7.23 -3.81
CA ILE A 59 4.59 8.30 -3.20
C ILE A 59 3.33 7.64 -2.62
N SER A 60 3.10 7.84 -1.33
CA SER A 60 1.96 7.25 -0.64
C SER A 60 0.64 7.90 -1.10
N GLN A 61 -0.47 7.22 -0.82
CA GLN A 61 -1.79 7.83 -0.81
C GLN A 61 -1.87 8.90 0.28
N SER A 62 -3.03 9.56 0.42
CA SER A 62 -3.24 10.50 1.52
C SER A 62 -3.36 9.75 2.86
N TRP A 63 -2.49 10.06 3.81
CA TRP A 63 -2.53 9.62 5.22
C TRP A 63 -3.20 10.66 6.13
N SER A 64 -3.79 11.71 5.55
CA SER A 64 -4.46 12.78 6.29
C SER A 64 -5.98 12.69 6.16
N PRO A 65 -6.64 11.80 6.92
CA PRO A 65 -8.10 11.75 6.94
C PRO A 65 -8.62 13.12 7.38
N GLY A 66 -9.45 13.73 6.52
CA GLY A 66 -10.03 15.05 6.77
C GLY A 66 -9.02 16.20 6.94
N GLY A 67 -7.76 16.02 6.53
CA GLY A 67 -6.73 17.05 6.72
C GLY A 67 -6.21 17.18 8.16
N LEU A 68 -6.54 16.24 9.05
CA LEU A 68 -6.28 16.36 10.49
C LEU A 68 -4.82 16.13 10.90
N VAL A 69 -4.04 15.45 10.06
CA VAL A 69 -2.63 15.13 10.33
C VAL A 69 -1.73 15.53 9.15
N GLN A 70 -0.47 15.81 9.41
CA GLN A 70 0.51 16.16 8.37
C GLN A 70 1.78 15.32 8.52
N PRO A 71 2.50 15.03 7.42
CA PRO A 71 2.15 15.37 6.03
C PRO A 71 0.99 14.52 5.48
N ALA A 72 0.29 15.03 4.48
CA ALA A 72 -0.76 14.27 3.82
C ALA A 72 -0.20 13.09 3.01
N GLN A 73 0.99 13.23 2.42
CA GLN A 73 1.64 12.18 1.66
C GLN A 73 3.09 12.00 2.11
N TRP A 74 3.56 10.77 1.99
CA TRP A 74 4.94 10.39 2.22
C TRP A 74 5.59 10.08 0.88
N GLN A 75 6.85 10.48 0.72
CA GLN A 75 7.68 10.08 -0.40
C GLN A 75 8.87 9.29 0.11
N HIS A 76 9.19 8.18 -0.56
CA HIS A 76 10.34 7.36 -0.22
C HIS A 76 11.02 6.80 -1.48
N SER A 77 12.34 6.68 -1.44
CA SER A 77 13.13 6.01 -2.48
C SER A 77 13.42 4.58 -2.03
N ILE A 78 13.16 3.61 -2.90
CA ILE A 78 13.25 2.17 -2.65
C ILE A 78 14.21 1.55 -3.65
N ASP A 79 15.17 0.80 -3.12
CA ASP A 79 16.09 -0.02 -3.90
C ASP A 79 15.71 -1.49 -3.76
N MET A 80 15.37 -2.14 -4.87
CA MET A 80 15.04 -3.56 -4.93
C MET A 80 16.17 -4.35 -5.59
N ALA A 81 16.86 -5.18 -4.81
CA ALA A 81 17.91 -6.07 -5.29
C ALA A 81 17.33 -7.34 -5.91
N LEU A 82 17.64 -7.56 -7.20
CA LEU A 82 17.30 -8.76 -7.94
C LEU A 82 18.59 -9.55 -8.20
N LEU A 83 18.64 -10.78 -7.70
CA LEU A 83 19.76 -11.69 -7.97
C LEU A 83 19.67 -12.20 -9.41
N ASN A 84 20.74 -12.00 -10.19
CA ASN A 84 20.87 -12.66 -11.48
C ASN A 84 21.31 -14.11 -11.22
N LYS A 85 20.53 -15.07 -11.70
CA LYS A 85 20.87 -16.50 -11.69
C LYS A 85 21.33 -16.95 -13.05
#